data_AF-A0A7I0J4I4-F1
#
_entry.id   AF-A0A7I0J4I4-F1
#
_cell.length_a   1.000
_cell.length_b   1.000
_cell.length_c   1.000
_cell.angle_alpha   90.00
_cell.angle_beta   90.00
_cell.angle_gamma   90.00
#
_symmetry.space_group_name_H-M   'P 1'
#
loop_
_entity.id
_entity.type
_entity.pdbx_description
1 polymer ?
#
loop_
_entity_poly.entity_id
_entity_poly.type
_entity_poly.pdbx_seq_one_letter_code
_entity_poly.pdbx_strand_id
1 'polypeptide(L)'
;KVISFSGGQPVMVSLSGGNPAIQPLGRLIERGHGEGYRFALETQGSVPKQWFADLDVLVLSPKPPSSEMTTDWAVFDTCVEAAQDKPRMALKLVV
;
A
#
# COMPACT_ATOMS: atom_id res chain seq x y z
N LYS A 1 14.36 -8.98 9.82
CA LYS A 1 13.27 -9.14 10.81
C LYS A 1 12.04 -9.83 10.22
N VAL A 2 11.54 -9.44 9.04
CA VAL A 2 10.40 -10.14 8.40
C VAL A 2 10.66 -11.65 8.24
N ILE A 3 11.78 -12.02 7.60
CA ILE A 3 12.20 -13.43 7.42
C ILE A 3 12.30 -14.20 8.74
N SER A 4 12.88 -13.57 9.77
CA SER A 4 13.05 -14.23 11.06
C SER A 4 11.72 -14.46 11.76
N PHE A 5 10.74 -13.55 11.59
CA PHE A 5 9.42 -13.68 12.21
C PHE A 5 8.52 -14.69 11.52
N SER A 6 8.72 -14.95 10.24
CA SER A 6 7.98 -15.96 9.49
C SER A 6 8.63 -17.35 9.52
N GLY A 7 9.76 -17.51 10.21
CA GLY A 7 10.51 -18.77 10.21
C GLY A 7 11.05 -19.15 8.82
N GLY A 8 11.32 -18.15 7.97
CA GLY A 8 11.77 -18.35 6.59
C GLY A 8 10.68 -18.78 5.61
N GLN A 9 9.43 -18.92 6.04
CA GLN A 9 8.31 -19.24 5.15
C GLN A 9 7.71 -17.97 4.57
N PRO A 10 7.66 -17.81 3.23
CA PRO A 10 7.09 -16.62 2.64
C PRO A 10 5.59 -16.50 2.91
N VAL A 11 5.17 -15.31 3.33
CA VAL A 11 3.77 -14.97 3.65
C VAL A 11 3.42 -13.61 3.05
N MET A 12 2.15 -13.22 3.14
CA MET A 12 1.74 -11.85 2.85
C MET A 12 2.10 -10.93 4.03
N VAL A 13 2.84 -9.86 3.74
CA VAL A 13 3.18 -8.79 4.66
C VAL A 13 2.21 -7.63 4.41
N SER A 14 1.45 -7.25 5.44
CA SER A 14 0.61 -6.06 5.37
C SER A 14 1.35 -4.84 5.90
N LEU A 15 1.50 -3.82 5.05
CA LEU A 15 2.11 -2.53 5.35
C LEU A 15 0.98 -1.55 5.75
N SER A 16 0.95 -1.22 7.04
CA SER A 16 -0.08 -0.39 7.69
C SER A 16 0.56 0.57 8.72
N GLY A 17 -0.22 1.34 9.46
CA GLY A 17 0.23 2.30 10.49
C GLY A 17 -0.42 3.67 10.30
N GLY A 18 0.39 4.72 10.24
CA GLY A 18 -0.05 6.05 9.80
C GLY A 18 -0.43 6.06 8.32
N ASN A 19 0.23 6.87 7.50
CA ASN A 19 0.19 6.68 6.04
C ASN A 19 1.48 5.99 5.60
N PRO A 20 1.50 4.67 5.34
CA PRO A 20 2.75 3.99 5.00
C PRO A 20 3.34 4.47 3.66
N ALA A 21 2.54 5.08 2.79
CA ALA A 21 2.99 5.64 1.52
C ALA A 21 3.97 6.83 1.69
N ILE A 22 4.11 7.42 2.88
CA ILE A 22 5.15 8.45 3.14
C ILE A 22 6.55 7.84 3.26
N GLN A 23 6.66 6.52 3.46
CA GLN A 23 7.92 5.82 3.68
C GLN A 23 8.52 5.32 2.35
N PRO A 24 9.86 5.21 2.26
CA PRO A 24 10.54 4.71 1.05
C PRO A 24 10.52 3.18 0.98
N LEU A 25 9.33 2.58 0.80
CA LEU A 25 9.13 1.12 0.93
C LEU A 25 9.52 0.30 -0.31
N GLY A 26 9.79 0.91 -1.47
CA GLY A 26 10.07 0.19 -2.72
C GLY A 26 11.19 -0.86 -2.60
N ARG A 27 12.32 -0.52 -1.96
CA ARG A 27 13.42 -1.47 -1.73
C ARG A 27 13.05 -2.64 -0.83
N LEU A 28 12.15 -2.43 0.14
CA LEU A 28 11.68 -3.50 1.02
C LEU A 28 10.80 -4.49 0.24
N ILE A 29 9.91 -3.96 -0.59
CA ILE A 29 8.99 -4.73 -1.44
C ILE A 29 9.79 -5.56 -2.44
N GLU A 30 10.67 -4.91 -3.21
CA GLU A 30 11.56 -5.55 -4.20
C GLU A 30 12.34 -6.72 -3.57
N ARG A 31 12.97 -6.47 -2.41
CA ARG A 31 13.73 -7.51 -1.71
C ARG A 31 12.84 -8.66 -1.25
N GLY A 32 11.70 -8.36 -0.61
CA GLY A 32 10.82 -9.40 -0.07
C GLY A 32 10.21 -10.26 -1.17
N HIS A 33 9.87 -9.67 -2.32
CA HIS A 33 9.47 -10.41 -3.52
C HIS A 33 10.54 -11.37 -4.00
N GLY A 34 11.82 -10.94 -4.02
CA GLY A 34 12.95 -11.82 -4.32
C GLY A 34 13.11 -13.00 -3.35
N GLU A 35 12.55 -12.89 -2.14
CA GLU A 35 12.51 -13.94 -1.12
C GLU A 35 11.15 -14.69 -1.09
N GLY A 36 10.25 -14.42 -2.06
CA GLY A 36 8.96 -15.09 -2.23
C GLY A 36 7.79 -14.51 -1.41
N TYR A 37 8.00 -13.42 -0.66
CA TYR A 37 6.95 -12.76 0.11
C TYR A 37 5.99 -12.03 -0.82
N ARG A 38 4.81 -11.69 -0.29
CA ARG A 38 3.84 -10.81 -0.96
C ARG A 38 3.57 -9.59 -0.10
N PHE A 39 3.17 -8.48 -0.71
CA PHE A 39 2.94 -7.23 -0.01
C PHE A 39 1.53 -6.68 -0.26
N ALA A 40 0.84 -6.40 0.84
CA ALA A 40 -0.37 -5.61 0.85
C ALA A 40 -0.06 -4.23 1.45
N LEU A 41 -0.66 -3.16 0.91
CA LEU A 41 -0.60 -1.82 1.49
C LEU A 41 -2.01 -1.33 1.80
N GLU A 42 -2.21 -0.75 2.98
CA GLU A 42 -3.36 0.13 3.25
C GLU A 42 -2.87 1.57 3.37
N THR A 43 -3.46 2.47 2.58
CA THR A 43 -3.13 3.91 2.58
C THR A 43 -4.38 4.74 2.30
N GLN A 44 -4.39 6.00 2.74
CA GLN A 44 -5.50 6.90 2.44
C GLN A 44 -5.54 7.42 0.99
N GLY A 45 -4.58 7.06 0.14
CA GLY A 45 -4.56 7.51 -1.26
C GLY A 45 -4.20 8.98 -1.44
N SER A 46 -3.38 9.54 -0.54
CA SER A 46 -2.97 10.96 -0.58
C SER A 46 -1.51 11.17 -0.98
N VAL A 47 -0.76 10.10 -1.28
CA VAL A 47 0.66 10.17 -1.67
C VAL A 47 0.93 9.09 -2.73
N PRO A 48 0.99 9.46 -4.02
CA PRO A 48 1.24 8.49 -5.09
C PRO A 48 2.69 8.01 -5.04
N LYS A 49 2.89 6.71 -5.29
CA LYS A 49 4.21 6.09 -5.34
C LYS A 49 4.29 5.12 -6.50
N GLN A 50 5.35 5.24 -7.30
CA GLN A 50 5.59 4.33 -8.44
C GLN A 50 5.65 2.86 -8.02
N TRP A 51 6.15 2.57 -6.81
CA TRP A 51 6.22 1.22 -6.26
C TRP A 51 4.86 0.63 -5.86
N PHE A 52 3.74 1.36 -6.01
CA PHE A 52 2.40 0.76 -5.89
C PHE A 52 2.18 -0.34 -6.94
N ALA A 53 2.79 -0.21 -8.11
CA ALA A 53 2.75 -1.20 -9.18
C ALA A 53 3.45 -2.52 -8.79
N ASP A 54 4.30 -2.49 -7.75
CA ASP A 54 5.02 -3.66 -7.22
C ASP A 54 4.28 -4.30 -6.03
N LEU A 55 3.07 -3.85 -5.68
CA LEU A 55 2.28 -4.49 -4.62
C LEU A 55 1.51 -5.70 -5.16
N ASP A 56 1.17 -6.63 -4.28
CA ASP A 56 0.21 -7.70 -4.58
C ASP A 56 -1.23 -7.24 -4.33
N VAL A 57 -1.41 -6.42 -3.29
CA VAL A 57 -2.71 -5.85 -2.90
C VAL A 57 -2.54 -4.38 -2.52
N LEU A 58 -3.37 -3.51 -3.09
CA LEU A 58 -3.45 -2.10 -2.72
C LEU A 58 -4.86 -1.77 -2.22
N VAL A 59 -4.96 -1.40 -0.95
CA VAL A 59 -6.19 -0.90 -0.34
C VAL A 59 -6.10 0.61 -0.21
N LEU A 60 -6.92 1.31 -0.98
CA LEU A 60 -7.10 2.75 -0.87
C LEU A 60 -8.27 3.01 0.09
N SER A 61 -8.01 3.78 1.14
CA SER A 61 -8.99 4.09 2.19
C SER A 61 -9.01 5.58 2.51
N PRO A 62 -9.62 6.43 1.65
CA PRO A 62 -9.78 7.85 1.93
C PRO A 62 -10.32 8.09 3.32
N LYS A 63 -9.84 9.15 3.98
CA LYS A 63 -10.27 9.44 5.36
C LYS A 63 -11.74 9.90 5.37
N PRO A 64 -12.53 9.49 6.38
CA PRO A 64 -13.92 9.94 6.51
C PRO A 64 -13.97 11.44 6.88
N PRO A 65 -15.11 12.12 6.66
CA PRO A 65 -15.29 13.52 7.04
C PRO A 65 -14.99 13.81 8.53
N SER A 66 -15.21 12.83 9.41
CA SER A 66 -14.91 12.92 10.84
C SER A 66 -13.43 13.11 11.17
N SER A 67 -12.51 12.90 10.22
CA SER A 67 -11.10 13.17 10.43
C SER A 67 -10.69 14.62 10.13
N GLU A 68 -11.64 15.49 9.72
CA GLU A 68 -11.40 16.87 9.27
C GLU A 68 -10.45 17.01 8.07
N MET A 69 -10.07 15.88 7.45
CA MET A 69 -9.18 15.85 6.29
C MET A 69 -10.04 15.81 5.03
N THR A 70 -9.79 16.75 4.12
CA THR A 70 -10.42 16.72 2.79
C THR A 70 -9.63 15.79 1.89
N THR A 71 -10.31 14.87 1.21
CA THR A 71 -9.69 14.02 0.19
C THR A 71 -9.46 14.85 -1.07
N ASP A 72 -8.20 14.93 -1.50
CA ASP A 72 -7.85 15.45 -2.83
C ASP A 72 -8.04 14.32 -3.85
N TRP A 73 -9.11 14.41 -4.64
CA TRP A 73 -9.48 13.39 -5.60
C TRP A 73 -8.52 13.29 -6.79
N ALA A 74 -7.86 14.37 -7.19
CA ALA A 74 -6.87 14.32 -8.27
C ALA A 74 -5.62 13.55 -7.82
N VAL A 75 -5.20 13.74 -6.57
CA VAL A 75 -4.10 12.96 -5.98
C VAL A 75 -4.50 11.50 -5.77
N PHE A 76 -5.76 11.25 -5.40
CA PHE A 76 -6.30 9.90 -5.30
C PHE A 76 -6.24 9.17 -6.65
N ASP A 77 -6.68 9.80 -7.73
CA ASP A 77 -6.62 9.24 -9.08
C ASP A 77 -5.17 8.97 -9.49
N THR A 78 -4.24 9.87 -9.15
CA THR A 78 -2.80 9.64 -9.37
C THR A 78 -2.29 8.41 -8.60
N CYS A 79 -2.85 8.10 -7.41
CA CYS A 79 -2.51 6.88 -6.67
C CYS A 79 -3.05 5.62 -7.36
N VAL A 80 -4.24 5.71 -7.96
CA VAL A 80 -4.83 4.62 -8.77
C VAL A 80 -3.95 4.36 -10.00
N GLU A 81 -3.61 5.40 -10.75
CA GLU A 81 -2.75 5.31 -11.94
C GLU A 81 -1.36 4.74 -11.62
N ALA A 82 -0.77 5.13 -10.49
CA ALA A 82 0.54 4.64 -10.06
C ALA A 82 0.57 3.12 -9.82
N ALA A 83 -0.58 2.48 -9.58
CA ALA A 83 -0.69 1.04 -9.43
C ALA A 83 -0.62 0.28 -10.77
N GLN A 84 -0.83 0.96 -11.91
CA GLN A 84 -0.74 0.41 -13.27
C GLN A 84 -1.56 -0.87 -13.49
N ASP A 85 -2.71 -1.00 -12.81
CA ASP A 85 -3.58 -2.20 -12.86
C ASP A 85 -2.88 -3.53 -12.50
N LYS A 86 -1.73 -3.47 -11.82
CA LYS A 86 -0.94 -4.65 -11.42
C LYS A 86 -1.41 -5.29 -10.10
N PRO A 87 -1.53 -4.56 -8.98
CA PRO A 87 -2.01 -5.15 -7.73
C PRO A 87 -3.51 -5.43 -7.82
N ARG A 88 -3.99 -6.36 -6.99
CA ARG A 88 -5.42 -6.40 -6.67
C ARG A 88 -5.79 -5.13 -5.89
N MET A 89 -6.71 -4.35 -6.43
CA MET A 89 -7.16 -3.11 -5.81
C MET A 89 -8.45 -3.30 -5.01
N ALA A 90 -8.57 -2.57 -3.90
CA ALA A 90 -9.80 -2.43 -3.15
C ALA A 90 -9.96 -0.98 -2.67
N LEU A 91 -11.19 -0.46 -2.75
CA LEU A 91 -11.58 0.80 -2.12
C LEU A 91 -12.29 0.47 -0.80
N LYS A 92 -11.79 1.03 0.30
CA LYS A 92 -12.40 0.95 1.62
C LYS A 92 -12.99 2.30 1.98
N LEU A 93 -14.31 2.34 2.18
CA LEU A 93 -15.01 3.53 2.66
C LEU A 93 -15.44 3.30 4.11
N VAL A 94 -15.16 4.29 4.96
CA VAL A 94 -15.65 4.33 6.34
C VAL A 94 -16.79 5.35 6.37
N VAL A 95 -17.96 4.90 6.81
CA VAL A 95 -19.20 5.70 6.94
C VAL A 95 -19.48 6.05 8.39
#